data_AF-A0A847BK41-F1
#
_entry.id   AF-A0A847BK41-F1
#
_cell.length_a   1.000
_cell.length_b   1.000
_cell.length_c   1.000
_cell.angle_alpha   90.00
_cell.angle_beta   90.00
_cell.angle_gamma   90.00
#
_symmetry.space_group_name_H-M   'P 1'
#
loop_
_entity.id
_entity.type
_entity.pdbx_description
1 polymer ?
#
loop_
_entity_poly.entity_id
_entity_poly.type
_entity_poly.pdbx_seq_one_letter_code
_entity_poly.pdbx_strand_id
1 'polypeptide(L)'
;MDCQREDKSLSVWVLLLSLASGYSNITAMMRFNQSVSHMTGVVSQLALAIFDREALIAVKLFAVLICFLLGAIFSGYIFHQRKLEPKKRYGTLLFFVGILILLLRNSEYLFYFLAFFMGLQNSMFLMYRRHLVRSTHLTGYISEIGFELGSSLAKTSKDPWKITFYSLSIFLFILGGLLSAYLKGHNIQVEFLSGLYLFLGSSYFLLVRKRLFRKKA
;
A
#
# COMPACT_ATOMS: atom_id res chain seq x y z
N MET A 1 -11.66 -16.42 -24.79
CA MET A 1 -11.96 -16.96 -23.46
C MET A 1 -10.69 -17.52 -22.86
N ASP A 2 -9.77 -16.67 -22.38
CA ASP A 2 -8.47 -17.12 -21.83
C ASP A 2 -8.00 -16.23 -20.67
N CYS A 3 -8.91 -15.96 -19.72
CA CYS A 3 -8.70 -15.05 -18.60
C CYS A 3 -8.71 -15.77 -17.24
N GLN A 4 -8.37 -17.07 -17.19
CA GLN A 4 -8.55 -17.88 -15.97
C GLN A 4 -7.28 -18.52 -15.39
N ARG A 5 -6.10 -18.41 -16.03
CA ARG A 5 -4.82 -18.71 -15.33
C ARG A 5 -4.36 -17.50 -14.53
N GLU A 6 -5.06 -17.26 -13.44
CA GLU A 6 -4.73 -16.25 -12.45
C GLU A 6 -3.44 -16.64 -11.73
N ASP A 7 -2.50 -15.70 -11.74
CA ASP A 7 -1.12 -15.93 -11.35
C ASP A 7 -0.98 -15.76 -9.83
N LYS A 8 -0.91 -16.90 -9.12
CA LYS A 8 -0.65 -16.96 -7.66
C LYS A 8 0.51 -16.05 -7.24
N SER A 9 1.52 -15.87 -8.10
CA SER A 9 2.67 -15.03 -7.79
C SER A 9 2.32 -13.54 -7.72
N LEU A 10 1.31 -13.07 -8.44
CA LEU A 10 0.81 -11.69 -8.30
C LEU A 10 0.06 -11.51 -6.99
N SER A 11 -0.74 -12.50 -6.56
CA SER A 11 -1.42 -12.46 -5.27
C SER A 11 -0.42 -12.33 -4.14
N VAL A 12 0.64 -13.14 -4.15
CA VAL A 12 1.73 -13.06 -3.17
C VAL A 12 2.38 -11.69 -3.19
N TRP A 13 2.65 -11.12 -4.36
CA TRP A 13 3.25 -9.79 -4.47
C TRP A 13 2.33 -8.69 -3.91
N VAL A 14 1.03 -8.75 -4.17
CA VAL A 14 0.05 -7.81 -3.58
C VAL A 14 -0.05 -7.97 -2.06
N LEU A 15 0.00 -9.20 -1.56
CA LEU A 15 0.03 -9.49 -0.13
C LEU A 15 1.29 -8.91 0.55
N LEU A 16 2.44 -9.02 -0.10
CA LEU A 16 3.68 -8.39 0.39
C LEU A 16 3.62 -6.85 0.34
N LEU A 17 2.88 -6.26 -0.61
CA LEU A 17 2.59 -4.81 -0.60
C LEU A 17 1.74 -4.40 0.61
N SER A 18 0.79 -5.24 1.04
CA SER A 18 0.03 -5.01 2.28
C SER A 18 0.93 -5.06 3.51
N LEU A 19 1.91 -5.97 3.54
CA LEU A 19 2.95 -5.99 4.58
C LEU A 19 3.79 -4.70 4.59
N ALA A 20 4.30 -4.28 3.42
CA ALA A 20 5.10 -3.07 3.30
C ALA A 20 4.31 -1.79 3.66
N SER A 21 3.02 -1.78 3.35
CA SER A 21 2.06 -0.74 3.74
C SER A 21 1.92 -0.64 5.26
N GLY A 22 1.72 -1.76 5.95
CA GLY A 22 1.68 -1.80 7.42
C GLY A 22 2.99 -1.38 8.06
N TYR A 23 4.12 -1.84 7.50
CA TYR A 23 5.45 -1.43 7.92
C TYR A 23 5.65 0.08 7.79
N SER A 24 5.33 0.65 6.62
CA SER A 24 5.46 2.09 6.33
C SER A 24 4.62 2.91 7.30
N ASN A 25 3.38 2.50 7.55
CA ASN A 25 2.48 3.23 8.42
C ASN A 25 2.97 3.25 9.88
N ILE A 26 3.42 2.12 10.42
CA ILE A 26 3.98 2.08 11.78
C ILE A 26 5.31 2.83 11.86
N THR A 27 6.15 2.78 10.81
CA THR A 27 7.37 3.59 10.73
C THR A 27 7.05 5.08 10.86
N ALA A 28 6.03 5.56 10.14
CA ALA A 28 5.61 6.95 10.23
C ALA A 28 5.00 7.30 11.60
N MET A 29 4.15 6.43 12.15
CA MET A 29 3.55 6.66 13.47
C MET A 29 4.60 6.74 14.57
N MET A 30 5.58 5.84 14.57
CA MET A 30 6.62 5.82 15.60
C MET A 30 7.67 6.91 15.46
N ARG A 31 7.86 7.48 14.27
CA ARG A 31 8.88 8.51 14.00
C ARG A 31 8.30 9.93 13.97
N PHE A 32 7.05 10.08 13.56
CA PHE A 32 6.41 11.38 13.33
C PHE A 32 5.08 11.55 14.08
N ASN A 33 4.68 10.58 14.90
CA ASN A 33 3.44 10.54 15.68
C ASN A 33 2.17 10.60 14.81
N GLN A 34 2.27 10.23 13.54
CA GLN A 34 1.17 10.37 12.58
C GLN A 34 1.13 9.22 11.57
N SER A 35 -0.08 8.82 11.17
CA SER A 35 -0.31 7.82 10.13
C SER A 35 -0.15 8.44 8.74
N VAL A 36 0.40 7.66 7.79
CA VAL A 36 0.53 8.04 6.37
C VAL A 36 -0.41 7.25 5.45
N SER A 37 -1.19 6.31 6.00
CA SER A 37 -2.14 5.47 5.23
C SER A 37 -3.60 5.69 5.63
N HIS A 38 -3.87 6.20 6.83
CA HIS A 38 -5.22 6.38 7.38
C HIS A 38 -5.72 7.82 7.23
N MET A 39 -6.07 8.21 6.00
CA MET A 39 -6.44 9.60 5.67
C MET A 39 -7.70 10.07 6.39
N THR A 40 -8.70 9.21 6.63
CA THR A 40 -9.91 9.59 7.39
C THR A 40 -9.55 10.12 8.77
N GLY A 41 -8.66 9.44 9.49
CA GLY A 41 -8.21 9.89 10.81
C GLY A 41 -7.31 11.12 10.75
N VAL A 42 -6.51 11.30 9.69
CA VAL A 42 -5.72 12.53 9.48
C VAL A 42 -6.65 13.73 9.27
N VAL A 43 -7.73 13.57 8.50
CA VAL A 43 -8.75 14.62 8.31
C VAL A 43 -9.46 14.96 9.62
N SER A 44 -9.84 13.96 10.42
CA SER A 44 -10.43 14.19 11.75
C SER A 44 -9.48 14.94 12.68
N GLN A 45 -8.20 14.55 12.72
CA GLN A 45 -7.20 15.23 13.54
C GLN A 45 -6.93 16.66 13.05
N LEU A 46 -6.99 16.91 11.74
CA LEU A 46 -6.87 18.25 11.18
C LEU A 46 -8.02 19.15 11.65
N ALA A 47 -9.26 18.63 11.64
CA ALA A 47 -10.41 19.39 12.12
C ALA A 47 -10.28 19.76 13.61
N LEU A 48 -9.83 18.80 14.45
CA LEU A 48 -9.56 19.05 15.87
C LEU A 48 -8.44 20.09 16.04
N ALA A 49 -7.32 19.95 15.35
CA ALA A 49 -6.21 20.90 15.43
C ALA A 49 -6.62 22.33 15.02
N ILE A 50 -7.52 22.47 14.05
CA ILE A 50 -8.08 23.78 13.66
C ILE A 50 -8.97 24.33 14.79
N PHE A 51 -9.85 23.49 15.36
CA PHE A 51 -10.73 23.88 16.46
C PHE A 51 -9.96 24.33 17.71
N ASP A 52 -8.93 23.56 18.08
CA ASP A 52 -8.06 23.81 19.24
C ASP A 52 -7.01 24.91 18.98
N ARG A 53 -7.01 25.49 17.76
CA ARG A 53 -6.07 26.56 17.33
C ARG A 53 -4.60 26.14 17.32
N GLU A 54 -4.33 24.85 17.14
CA GLU A 54 -2.99 24.26 17.01
C GLU A 54 -2.45 24.42 15.58
N ALA A 55 -2.12 25.66 15.18
CA ALA A 55 -1.77 26.00 13.81
C ALA A 55 -0.64 25.14 13.20
N LEU A 56 0.40 24.82 13.98
CA LEU A 56 1.53 24.01 13.51
C LEU A 56 1.11 22.58 13.15
N ILE A 57 0.27 21.96 14.00
CA ILE A 57 -0.23 20.60 13.78
C ILE A 57 -1.19 20.59 12.59
N ALA A 58 -2.08 21.59 12.51
CA ALA A 58 -3.00 21.74 11.39
C ALA A 58 -2.24 21.86 10.05
N VAL A 59 -1.22 22.71 9.96
CA VAL A 59 -0.39 22.85 8.74
C VAL A 59 0.31 21.54 8.39
N LYS A 60 0.87 20.84 9.38
CA LYS A 60 1.55 19.55 9.17
C LYS A 60 0.59 18.48 8.63
N LEU A 61 -0.61 18.35 9.22
CA LEU A 61 -1.63 17.39 8.77
C LEU A 61 -2.18 17.74 7.40
N PHE A 62 -2.40 19.02 7.12
CA PHE A 62 -2.82 19.49 5.80
C PHE A 62 -1.77 19.17 4.73
N ALA A 63 -0.48 19.42 5.02
CA ALA A 63 0.61 19.08 4.11
C ALA A 63 0.68 17.57 3.81
N VAL A 64 0.41 16.71 4.81
CA VAL A 64 0.31 15.25 4.62
C VAL A 64 -0.81 14.88 3.66
N LEU A 65 -2.00 15.49 3.80
CA LEU A 65 -3.14 15.26 2.90
C LEU A 65 -2.80 15.67 1.47
N ILE A 66 -2.16 16.83 1.29
CA ILE A 66 -1.72 17.30 -0.03
C ILE A 66 -0.68 16.35 -0.63
N CYS A 67 0.32 15.92 0.14
CA CYS A 67 1.32 14.96 -0.34
C CYS A 67 0.65 13.65 -0.80
N PHE A 68 -0.24 13.10 0.02
CA PHE A 68 -0.99 11.88 -0.32
C PHE A 68 -1.81 12.06 -1.61
N LEU A 69 -2.52 13.19 -1.74
CA LEU A 69 -3.31 13.50 -2.93
C LEU A 69 -2.41 13.61 -4.18
N LEU A 70 -1.28 14.30 -4.09
CA LEU A 70 -0.31 14.40 -5.19
C LEU A 70 0.21 13.02 -5.61
N GLY A 71 0.46 12.13 -4.63
CA GLY A 71 0.82 10.74 -4.90
C GLY A 71 -0.27 10.00 -5.67
N ALA A 72 -1.52 10.16 -5.24
CA ALA A 72 -2.67 9.56 -5.91
C ALA A 72 -2.85 10.07 -7.34
N ILE A 73 -2.71 11.38 -7.57
CA ILE A 73 -2.74 12.01 -8.89
C ILE A 73 -1.63 11.44 -9.77
N PHE A 74 -0.41 11.34 -9.25
CA PHE A 74 0.73 10.80 -9.97
C PHE A 74 0.53 9.33 -10.36
N SER A 75 -0.04 8.54 -9.46
CA SER A 75 -0.44 7.16 -9.74
C SER A 75 -1.50 7.08 -10.85
N GLY A 76 -2.51 7.94 -10.78
CA GLY A 76 -3.54 8.08 -11.82
C GLY A 76 -2.94 8.41 -13.19
N TYR A 77 -1.95 9.30 -13.24
CA TYR A 77 -1.23 9.64 -14.47
C TYR A 77 -0.43 8.45 -15.05
N ILE A 78 0.33 7.73 -14.21
CA ILE A 78 1.18 6.61 -14.66
C ILE A 78 0.37 5.37 -15.07
N PHE A 79 -0.69 5.08 -14.31
CA PHE A 79 -1.46 3.84 -14.37
C PHE A 79 -2.89 4.04 -14.91
N HIS A 80 -3.19 5.17 -15.56
CA HIS A 80 -4.53 5.51 -16.07
C HIS A 80 -5.14 4.43 -17.00
N GLN A 81 -4.29 3.73 -17.74
CA GLN A 81 -4.71 2.70 -18.69
C GLN A 81 -5.11 1.44 -17.93
N ARG A 82 -6.42 1.23 -17.75
CA ARG A 82 -7.04 0.06 -17.09
C ARG A 82 -6.91 -1.25 -17.91
N LYS A 83 -5.76 -1.48 -18.53
CA LYS A 83 -5.44 -2.72 -19.25
C LYS A 83 -4.42 -3.53 -18.46
N LEU A 84 -4.69 -4.82 -18.31
CA LEU A 84 -3.88 -5.79 -17.54
C LEU A 84 -2.62 -6.19 -18.34
N GLU A 85 -1.86 -5.19 -18.78
CA GLU A 85 -0.58 -5.38 -19.44
C GLU A 85 0.52 -5.47 -18.39
N PRO A 86 1.46 -6.43 -18.52
CA PRO A 86 2.60 -6.54 -17.62
C PRO A 86 3.57 -5.38 -17.89
N LYS A 87 3.26 -4.20 -17.37
CA LYS A 87 4.07 -3.00 -17.54
C LYS A 87 5.19 -2.99 -16.49
N LYS A 88 6.43 -2.84 -16.94
CA LYS A 88 7.63 -2.68 -16.09
C LYS A 88 7.55 -1.51 -15.09
N ARG A 89 6.57 -0.61 -15.26
CA ARG A 89 6.35 0.62 -14.48
C ARG A 89 6.18 0.36 -12.98
N TYR A 90 5.47 -0.69 -12.58
CA TYR A 90 5.25 -1.02 -11.16
C TYR A 90 6.59 -1.31 -10.44
N GLY A 91 7.40 -2.21 -11.00
CA GLY A 91 8.70 -2.58 -10.43
C GLY A 91 9.68 -1.42 -10.38
N THR A 92 9.71 -0.62 -11.46
CA THR A 92 10.58 0.57 -11.56
C THR A 92 10.24 1.59 -10.49
N LEU A 93 8.96 1.86 -10.29
CA LEU A 93 8.49 2.82 -9.30
C LEU A 93 8.85 2.40 -7.87
N LEU A 94 8.58 1.14 -7.49
CA LEU A 94 8.92 0.65 -6.15
C LEU A 94 10.44 0.62 -5.91
N PHE A 95 11.23 0.34 -6.94
CA PHE A 95 12.69 0.38 -6.85
C PHE A 95 13.19 1.81 -6.56
N PHE A 96 12.72 2.81 -7.32
CA PHE A 96 13.08 4.21 -7.07
C PHE A 96 12.62 4.69 -5.68
N VAL A 97 11.43 4.29 -5.25
CA VAL A 97 10.94 4.60 -3.90
C VAL A 97 11.86 4.02 -2.84
N GLY A 98 12.30 2.77 -2.99
CA GLY A 98 13.25 2.14 -2.07
C GLY A 98 14.54 2.96 -1.94
N ILE A 99 15.09 3.46 -3.06
CA ILE A 99 16.27 4.35 -3.05
C ILE A 99 15.97 5.65 -2.31
N LEU A 100 14.86 6.32 -2.63
CA LEU A 100 14.49 7.60 -2.02
C LEU A 100 14.27 7.49 -0.51
N ILE A 101 13.67 6.40 -0.03
CA ILE A 101 13.53 6.13 1.41
C ILE A 101 14.91 6.08 2.10
N LEU A 102 15.89 5.42 1.48
CA LEU A 102 17.25 5.31 2.03
C LEU A 102 17.98 6.66 2.06
N LEU A 103 17.80 7.47 1.00
CA LEU A 103 18.37 8.81 0.91
C LEU A 103 17.76 9.77 1.93
N LEU A 104 16.45 9.65 2.15
CA LEU A 104 15.70 10.49 3.10
C LEU A 104 15.74 9.95 4.53
N ARG A 105 16.46 8.86 4.83
CA ARG A 105 16.34 8.14 6.12
C ARG A 105 16.52 9.00 7.38
N ASN A 106 17.34 10.05 7.29
CA ASN A 106 17.63 10.97 8.39
C ASN A 106 16.94 12.33 8.24
N SER A 107 16.12 12.51 7.20
CA SER A 107 15.46 13.77 6.87
C SER A 107 14.03 13.81 7.41
N GLU A 108 13.58 14.98 7.86
CA GLU A 108 12.18 15.21 8.19
C GLU A 108 11.26 15.08 6.95
N TYR A 109 11.81 15.30 5.75
CA TYR A 109 11.07 15.13 4.49
C TYR A 109 10.66 13.68 4.21
N LEU A 110 11.25 12.70 4.90
CA LEU A 110 10.81 11.31 4.83
C LEU A 110 9.32 11.17 5.15
N PHE A 111 8.81 11.96 6.09
CA PHE A 111 7.39 11.91 6.48
C PHE A 111 6.46 12.27 5.30
N TYR A 112 6.71 13.41 4.67
CA TYR A 112 5.93 13.88 3.52
C TYR A 112 6.10 12.97 2.31
N PHE A 113 7.32 12.45 2.10
CA PHE A 113 7.57 11.47 1.05
C PHE A 113 6.80 10.16 1.27
N LEU A 114 6.76 9.64 2.50
CA LEU A 114 5.96 8.46 2.83
C LEU A 114 4.47 8.72 2.63
N ALA A 115 3.94 9.89 2.98
CA ALA A 115 2.55 10.27 2.71
C ALA A 115 2.26 10.28 1.19
N PHE A 116 3.11 10.94 0.40
CA PHE A 116 3.03 10.92 -1.06
C PHE A 116 3.04 9.49 -1.60
N PHE A 117 4.00 8.69 -1.17
CA PHE A 117 4.17 7.35 -1.68
C PHE A 117 3.02 6.41 -1.26
N MET A 118 2.47 6.55 -0.05
CA MET A 118 1.27 5.81 0.35
C MET A 118 0.05 6.18 -0.51
N GLY A 119 -0.12 7.46 -0.84
CA GLY A 119 -1.18 7.90 -1.76
C GLY A 119 -1.02 7.34 -3.16
N LEU A 120 0.21 7.30 -3.64
CA LEU A 120 0.58 6.67 -4.89
C LEU A 120 0.25 5.17 -4.87
N GLN A 121 0.77 4.43 -3.88
CA GLN A 121 0.61 2.98 -3.74
C GLN A 121 -0.87 2.58 -3.59
N ASN A 122 -1.66 3.33 -2.82
CA ASN A 122 -3.09 3.08 -2.63
C ASN A 122 -3.91 3.29 -3.92
N SER A 123 -3.43 4.18 -4.80
CA SER A 123 -4.12 4.53 -6.04
C SER A 123 -3.63 3.73 -7.25
N MET A 124 -2.60 2.89 -7.07
CA MET A 124 -2.12 1.99 -8.12
C MET A 124 -3.23 1.03 -8.52
N PHE A 125 -3.58 1.02 -9.80
CA PHE A 125 -4.65 0.17 -10.33
C PHE A 125 -4.19 -1.29 -10.38
N LEU A 126 -4.50 -2.06 -9.33
CA LEU A 126 -4.20 -3.49 -9.24
C LEU A 126 -5.49 -4.29 -9.39
N MET A 127 -5.74 -4.77 -10.61
CA MET A 127 -6.90 -5.62 -10.88
C MET A 127 -6.53 -7.09 -10.70
N TYR A 128 -7.23 -7.78 -9.80
CA TYR A 128 -7.07 -9.21 -9.51
C TYR A 128 -8.45 -9.85 -9.39
N ARG A 129 -8.70 -10.98 -10.07
CA ARG A 129 -10.05 -11.61 -10.10
C ARG A 129 -11.19 -10.67 -10.52
N ARG A 130 -10.91 -9.68 -11.38
CA ARG A 130 -11.84 -8.57 -11.73
C ARG A 130 -12.21 -7.65 -10.56
N HIS A 131 -11.55 -7.79 -9.42
CA HIS A 131 -11.66 -6.90 -8.28
C HIS A 131 -10.49 -5.91 -8.29
N LEU A 132 -10.80 -4.66 -7.95
CA LEU A 132 -9.79 -3.65 -7.68
C LEU A 132 -9.24 -3.88 -6.27
N VAL A 133 -7.95 -4.13 -6.15
CA VAL A 133 -7.29 -4.38 -4.86
C VAL A 133 -6.42 -3.18 -4.47
N ARG A 134 -6.46 -2.78 -3.18
CA ARG A 134 -5.75 -1.61 -2.63
C ARG A 134 -5.04 -1.96 -1.32
N SER A 135 -3.71 -1.88 -1.28
CA SER A 135 -2.88 -2.39 -0.17
C SER A 135 -3.00 -1.65 1.17
N THR A 136 -3.58 -0.45 1.21
CA THR A 136 -3.75 0.35 2.44
C THR A 136 -5.23 0.54 2.82
N HIS A 137 -6.17 0.03 2.03
CA HIS A 137 -7.60 0.27 2.20
C HIS A 137 -8.25 -0.73 3.16
N LEU A 138 -7.74 -0.81 4.39
CA LEU A 138 -8.16 -1.80 5.38
C LEU A 138 -9.65 -1.72 5.72
N THR A 139 -10.22 -0.51 5.80
CA THR A 139 -11.67 -0.33 6.00
C THR A 139 -12.48 -1.07 4.94
N GLY A 140 -12.09 -0.94 3.67
CA GLY A 140 -12.74 -1.68 2.60
C GLY A 140 -12.57 -3.19 2.71
N TYR A 141 -11.38 -3.68 3.10
CA TYR A 141 -11.17 -5.11 3.33
C TYR A 141 -12.07 -5.66 4.43
N ILE A 142 -12.22 -4.93 5.55
CA ILE A 142 -13.11 -5.31 6.64
C ILE A 142 -14.57 -5.33 6.15
N SER A 143 -15.03 -4.29 5.44
CA SER A 143 -16.38 -4.23 4.89
C SER A 143 -16.67 -5.34 3.89
N GLU A 144 -15.73 -5.67 3.01
CA GLU A 144 -15.87 -6.75 2.03
C GLU A 144 -15.91 -8.13 2.71
N ILE A 145 -15.08 -8.38 3.73
CA ILE A 145 -15.17 -9.61 4.53
C ILE A 145 -16.54 -9.71 5.19
N GLY A 146 -17.02 -8.63 5.80
CA GLY A 146 -18.34 -8.58 6.44
C GLY A 146 -19.47 -8.87 5.45
N PHE A 147 -19.41 -8.27 4.26
CA PHE A 147 -20.39 -8.50 3.19
C PHE A 147 -20.39 -9.96 2.72
N GLU A 148 -19.22 -10.54 2.43
CA GLU A 148 -19.10 -11.92 1.96
C GLU A 148 -19.54 -12.94 3.02
N LEU A 149 -19.22 -12.70 4.30
CA LEU A 149 -19.72 -13.51 5.41
C LEU A 149 -21.25 -13.42 5.52
N GLY A 150 -21.81 -12.21 5.45
CA GLY A 150 -23.25 -11.98 5.47
C GLY A 150 -23.99 -12.65 4.30
N SER A 151 -23.45 -12.52 3.08
CA SER A 151 -23.98 -13.19 1.88
C SER A 151 -23.94 -14.72 2.00
N SER A 152 -22.85 -15.26 2.58
CA SER A 152 -22.72 -16.70 2.84
C SER A 152 -23.77 -17.21 3.82
N LEU A 153 -24.08 -16.43 4.86
CA LEU A 153 -25.16 -16.73 5.82
C LEU A 153 -26.55 -16.66 5.17
N ALA A 154 -26.76 -15.69 4.28
CA ALA A 154 -27.98 -15.54 3.49
C ALA A 154 -28.13 -16.58 2.35
N LYS A 155 -27.14 -17.46 2.14
CA LYS A 155 -27.10 -18.49 1.08
C LYS A 155 -27.20 -17.92 -0.35
N THR A 156 -26.89 -16.65 -0.57
CA THR A 156 -27.04 -15.98 -1.87
C THR A 156 -25.81 -16.13 -2.76
N SER A 157 -24.61 -15.97 -2.20
CA SER A 157 -23.35 -16.22 -2.91
C SER A 157 -22.19 -16.43 -1.93
N LYS A 158 -21.18 -17.21 -2.34
CA LYS A 158 -19.96 -17.45 -1.55
C LYS A 158 -18.73 -17.25 -2.43
N ASP A 159 -17.95 -16.21 -2.18
CA ASP A 159 -16.58 -16.12 -2.67
C ASP A 159 -15.58 -16.29 -1.52
N PRO A 160 -15.29 -17.54 -1.09
CA PRO A 160 -14.40 -17.79 0.04
C PRO A 160 -12.98 -17.27 -0.20
N TRP A 161 -12.58 -17.12 -1.47
CA TRP A 161 -11.27 -16.57 -1.81
C TRP A 161 -11.14 -15.12 -1.34
N LYS A 162 -12.17 -14.28 -1.48
CA LYS A 162 -12.13 -12.89 -1.02
C LYS A 162 -11.92 -12.81 0.49
N ILE A 163 -12.67 -13.61 1.24
CA ILE A 163 -12.56 -13.68 2.69
C ILE A 163 -11.11 -14.01 3.06
N THR A 164 -10.55 -15.08 2.49
CA THR A 164 -9.16 -15.48 2.76
C THR A 164 -8.16 -14.39 2.34
N PHE A 165 -8.30 -13.82 1.16
CA PHE A 165 -7.34 -12.85 0.62
C PHE A 165 -7.32 -11.53 1.41
N TYR A 166 -8.49 -10.99 1.74
CA TYR A 166 -8.60 -9.77 2.54
C TYR A 166 -8.15 -10.00 3.98
N SER A 167 -8.50 -11.16 4.57
CA SER A 167 -8.04 -11.52 5.93
C SER A 167 -6.52 -11.64 5.99
N LEU A 168 -5.92 -12.32 5.00
CA LEU A 168 -4.47 -12.45 4.92
C LEU A 168 -3.78 -11.10 4.66
N SER A 169 -4.42 -10.21 3.89
CA SER A 169 -3.91 -8.85 3.69
C SER A 169 -3.92 -8.02 4.97
N ILE A 170 -4.98 -8.10 5.77
CA ILE A 170 -5.06 -7.45 7.10
C ILE A 170 -3.99 -8.03 8.02
N PHE A 171 -3.88 -9.36 8.08
CA PHE A 171 -2.87 -10.04 8.89
C PHE A 171 -1.45 -9.62 8.52
N LEU A 172 -1.13 -9.58 7.22
CA LEU A 172 0.19 -9.16 6.76
C LEU A 172 0.47 -7.67 7.00
N PHE A 173 -0.53 -6.81 6.91
CA PHE A 173 -0.40 -5.41 7.32
C PHE A 173 -0.03 -5.32 8.81
N ILE A 174 -0.71 -6.06 9.68
CA ILE A 174 -0.39 -6.12 11.11
C ILE A 174 1.04 -6.64 11.33
N LEU A 175 1.40 -7.75 10.68
CA LEU A 175 2.76 -8.31 10.76
C LEU A 175 3.83 -7.31 10.31
N GLY A 176 3.60 -6.58 9.22
CA GLY A 176 4.50 -5.53 8.76
C GLY A 176 4.67 -4.42 9.79
N GLY A 177 3.58 -4.03 10.45
CA GLY A 177 3.61 -3.08 11.55
C GLY A 177 4.39 -3.58 12.77
N LEU A 178 4.15 -4.82 13.19
CA LEU A 178 4.89 -5.46 14.29
C LEU A 178 6.39 -5.55 13.98
N LEU A 179 6.73 -5.94 12.75
CA LEU A 179 8.13 -6.01 12.30
C LEU A 179 8.79 -4.62 12.31
N SER A 180 8.06 -3.59 11.89
CA SER A 180 8.54 -2.21 11.96
C SER A 180 8.84 -1.77 13.39
N ALA A 181 7.92 -2.05 14.32
CA ALA A 181 8.12 -1.74 15.74
C ALA A 181 9.31 -2.48 16.35
N TYR A 182 9.48 -3.76 16.03
CA TYR A 182 10.62 -4.56 16.48
C TYR A 182 11.97 -4.03 15.95
N LEU A 183 12.02 -3.68 14.66
CA LEU A 183 13.25 -3.19 14.03
C LEU A 183 13.60 -1.74 14.41
N LYS A 184 12.64 -0.96 14.93
CA LYS A 184 12.94 0.34 15.55
C LYS A 184 13.92 0.20 16.72
N GLY A 185 13.75 -0.84 17.55
CA GLY A 185 14.66 -1.11 18.68
C GLY A 185 16.11 -1.38 18.26
N HIS A 186 16.34 -1.72 17.00
CA HIS A 186 17.66 -2.01 16.42
C HIS A 186 18.18 -0.88 15.52
N ASN A 187 17.48 0.26 15.43
CA ASN A 187 17.85 1.40 14.58
C ASN A 187 18.02 1.09 13.07
N ILE A 188 17.39 0.03 12.56
CA ILE A 188 17.44 -0.38 11.14
C ILE A 188 16.07 -0.33 10.45
N GLN A 189 15.11 0.37 11.07
CA GLN A 189 13.72 0.41 10.63
C GLN A 189 13.57 0.99 9.21
N VAL A 190 14.25 2.10 8.91
CA VAL A 190 14.09 2.80 7.62
C VAL A 190 14.89 2.10 6.52
N GLU A 191 16.06 1.56 6.86
CA GLU A 191 16.92 0.76 6.00
C GLU A 191 16.20 -0.52 5.56
N PHE A 192 15.53 -1.20 6.49
CA PHE A 192 14.73 -2.37 6.17
C PHE A 192 13.54 -2.01 5.27
N LEU A 193 12.86 -0.89 5.54
CA LEU A 193 11.76 -0.43 4.68
C LEU A 193 12.24 -0.15 3.24
N SER A 194 13.39 0.50 3.11
CA SER A 194 14.04 0.70 1.81
C SER A 194 14.32 -0.63 1.11
N GLY A 195 14.98 -1.57 1.82
CA GLY A 195 15.30 -2.90 1.30
C GLY A 195 14.05 -3.68 0.88
N LEU A 196 12.96 -3.58 1.64
CA LEU A 196 11.68 -4.20 1.33
C LEU A 196 11.10 -3.67 0.02
N TYR A 197 11.10 -2.35 -0.22
CA TYR A 197 10.62 -1.78 -1.48
C TYR A 197 11.53 -2.06 -2.67
N LEU A 198 12.86 -2.08 -2.47
CA LEU A 198 13.82 -2.53 -3.49
C LEU A 198 13.56 -3.99 -3.88
N PHE A 199 13.31 -4.86 -2.91
CA PHE A 199 12.96 -6.26 -3.13
C PHE A 199 11.62 -6.41 -3.87
N LEU A 200 10.59 -5.66 -3.48
CA LEU A 200 9.28 -5.67 -4.16
C LEU A 200 9.36 -5.17 -5.59
N GLY A 201 10.16 -4.13 -5.85
CA GLY A 201 10.44 -3.65 -7.19
C GLY A 201 11.17 -4.70 -8.04
N SER A 202 12.24 -5.28 -7.50
CA SER A 202 13.07 -6.29 -8.16
C SER A 202 12.28 -7.58 -8.46
N SER A 203 11.53 -8.08 -7.48
CA SER A 203 10.70 -9.29 -7.63
C SER A 203 9.61 -9.09 -8.68
N TYR A 204 9.02 -7.89 -8.80
CA TYR A 204 8.04 -7.61 -9.83
C TYR A 204 8.63 -7.73 -11.25
N PHE A 205 9.87 -7.30 -11.48
CA PHE A 205 10.53 -7.48 -12.78
C PHE A 205 10.66 -8.95 -13.15
N LEU A 206 10.96 -9.83 -12.18
CA LEU A 206 11.01 -11.28 -12.39
C LEU A 206 9.64 -11.85 -12.76
N LEU A 207 8.57 -11.36 -12.12
CA LEU A 207 7.19 -11.76 -12.43
C LEU A 207 6.79 -11.35 -13.86
N VAL A 208 7.08 -10.11 -14.24
CA VAL A 208 6.82 -9.61 -15.60
C VAL A 208 7.63 -10.36 -16.65
N ARG A 209 8.91 -10.65 -16.38
CA ARG A 209 9.76 -11.42 -17.27
C ARG A 209 9.14 -12.80 -17.54
N LYS A 210 8.77 -13.55 -16.50
CA LYS A 210 8.12 -14.87 -16.64
C LYS A 210 6.84 -14.81 -17.49
N ARG A 211 6.04 -13.76 -17.35
CA ARG A 211 4.80 -13.56 -18.13
C ARG A 211 5.05 -13.27 -19.61
N LEU A 212 6.07 -12.47 -19.92
CA LEU A 212 6.45 -12.17 -21.31
C LEU A 212 6.94 -13.43 -22.03
N PHE A 213 7.70 -14.29 -21.35
CA PHE A 213 8.15 -15.57 -21.94
C PHE A 213 7.00 -16.57 -22.12
N ARG A 214 6.05 -16.65 -21.18
CA ARG A 214 4.87 -17.54 -21.29
C ARG A 214 3.88 -17.16 -22.41
N LYS A 215 3.89 -15.92 -22.89
CA LYS A 215 3.05 -15.48 -24.03
C LYS A 215 3.70 -15.75 -25.39
N LYS A 216 4.99 -16.08 -25.42
CA LYS A 216 5.76 -16.35 -26.65
C LYS A 216 5.97 -17.83 -26.94
N ALA A 217 5.64 -18.71 -25.98
CA ALA A 217 5.65 -20.16 -26.10
C ALA A 217 4.21 -20.65 -26.21
#